data_AF-A0A1F7BK13-F1
#
_entry.id   AF-A0A1F7BK13-F1
#
_cell.length_a   1.000
_cell.length_b   1.000
_cell.length_c   1.000
_cell.angle_alpha   90.00
_cell.angle_beta   90.00
_cell.angle_gamma   90.00
#
_symmetry.space_group_name_H-M   'P 1'
#
loop_
_entity.id
_entity.type
_entity.pdbx_description
1 polymer ?
#
loop_
_entity_poly.entity_id
_entity_poly.type
_entity_poly.pdbx_seq_one_letter_code
_entity_poly.pdbx_strand_id
1 'polypeptide(L)'
;MSDSFLDHLPSREREKIRKRLRSPEEYERLRDKVKGPEDLERELKRSEQLAEVKFRIETEPETMERLQNRIADDLEKRGVEGVLEEVSLPESARAALEQGRFMVSVEAHPQTQEDTLVVLPEGNIQDKVPVKPAMSETYIQSVLTEK
;
A
#
# COMPACT_ATOMS: atom_id res chain seq x y z
N MET A 1 26.35 30.22 23.90
CA MET A 1 25.52 31.10 23.06
C MET A 1 25.39 30.40 21.72
N SER A 2 24.22 29.89 21.38
CA SER A 2 24.03 29.12 20.16
C SER A 2 23.97 30.05 18.96
N ASP A 3 25.00 30.03 18.11
CA ASP A 3 24.96 30.67 16.80
C ASP A 3 23.82 30.06 15.99
N SER A 4 22.74 30.82 15.85
CA SER A 4 21.61 30.41 15.04
C SER A 4 22.03 30.54 13.58
N PHE A 5 21.88 29.48 12.78
CA PHE A 5 22.08 29.49 11.33
C PHE A 5 21.44 30.72 10.64
N LEU A 6 20.35 31.24 11.21
CA LEU A 6 19.64 32.43 10.76
C LEU A 6 20.45 33.74 10.86
N ASP A 7 21.48 33.82 11.71
CA ASP A 7 22.29 35.02 11.89
C ASP A 7 23.35 35.21 10.78
N HIS A 8 23.65 34.16 10.02
CA HIS A 8 24.51 34.25 8.83
C HIS A 8 23.76 34.66 7.56
N LEU A 9 22.43 34.75 7.62
CA LEU A 9 21.60 35.09 6.47
C LEU A 9 21.41 36.61 6.31
N PRO A 10 21.39 37.12 5.05
CA PRO A 10 21.07 38.50 4.76
C PRO A 10 19.72 38.93 5.37
N SER A 11 19.64 40.17 5.85
CA SER A 11 18.51 40.69 6.64
C SER A 11 17.13 40.48 6.01
N ARG A 12 17.02 40.62 4.68
CA ARG A 12 15.77 40.40 3.92
C ARG A 12 15.32 38.94 3.90
N GLU A 13 16.25 38.01 3.79
CA GLU A 13 15.97 36.57 3.80
C GLU A 13 15.63 36.10 5.21
N ARG A 14 16.35 36.63 6.21
CA ARG A 14 16.06 36.41 7.63
C ARG A 14 14.67 36.90 8.02
N GLU A 15 14.24 38.06 7.53
CA GLU A 15 12.87 38.56 7.77
C GLU A 15 11.80 37.71 7.08
N LYS A 16 12.02 37.28 5.83
CA LYS A 16 11.10 36.37 5.12
C LYS A 16 10.95 35.04 5.86
N ILE A 17 12.06 34.44 6.28
CA ILE A 17 12.06 33.17 7.00
C ILE A 17 11.40 33.31 8.37
N ARG A 18 11.70 34.39 9.13
CA ARG A 18 11.03 34.66 10.41
C ARG A 18 9.54 34.89 10.25
N LYS A 19 9.10 35.57 9.18
CA LYS A 19 7.67 35.74 8.89
C LYS A 19 7.00 34.41 8.59
N ARG A 20 7.60 33.56 7.75
CA ARG A 20 7.06 32.21 7.45
C ARG A 20 7.03 31.29 8.67
N LEU A 21 8.06 31.34 9.52
CA LEU A 21 8.16 30.55 10.74
C LEU A 21 7.43 31.16 11.94
N ARG A 22 6.73 32.29 11.82
CA ARG A 22 5.94 32.90 12.91
C ARG A 22 4.56 33.37 12.49
N SER A 23 4.20 33.27 11.21
CA SER A 23 2.85 33.54 10.73
C SER A 23 1.92 32.41 11.14
N PRO A 24 0.83 32.70 11.86
CA PRO A 24 -0.17 31.69 12.26
C PRO A 24 -0.69 30.88 11.07
N GLU A 25 -0.92 31.52 9.92
CA GLU A 25 -1.42 30.88 8.70
C GLU A 25 -0.47 29.80 8.13
N GLU A 26 0.85 30.02 8.14
CA GLU A 26 1.81 29.02 7.67
C GLU A 26 1.97 27.88 8.69
N TYR A 27 1.79 28.16 9.99
CA TYR A 27 1.75 27.13 11.03
C TYR A 27 0.50 26.26 10.95
N GLU A 28 -0.66 26.84 10.64
CA GLU A 28 -1.90 26.09 10.38
C GLU A 28 -1.73 25.21 9.14
N ARG A 29 -1.21 25.76 8.03
CA ARG A 29 -0.88 24.98 6.83
C ARG A 29 0.13 23.86 7.08
N LEU A 30 1.07 24.06 8.00
CA LEU A 30 2.02 23.02 8.40
C LEU A 30 1.36 21.96 9.26
N ARG A 31 0.47 22.34 10.20
CA ARG A 31 -0.31 21.38 10.99
C ARG A 31 -1.22 20.53 10.11
N ASP A 32 -1.85 21.11 9.11
CA ASP A 32 -2.73 20.38 8.18
C ASP A 32 -1.94 19.40 7.28
N LYS A 33 -0.65 19.64 7.07
CA LYS A 33 0.23 18.77 6.27
C LYS A 33 0.89 17.66 7.07
N VAL A 34 0.98 17.80 8.39
CA VAL A 34 1.59 16.79 9.26
C VAL A 34 0.51 15.80 9.64
N LYS A 35 0.64 14.55 9.17
CA LYS A 35 -0.24 13.45 9.56
C LYS A 35 -0.29 13.34 11.09
N GLY A 36 -1.49 13.10 11.63
CA GLY A 36 -1.67 12.93 13.06
C GLY A 36 -0.91 11.72 13.59
N PRO A 37 -0.56 11.69 14.89
CA PRO A 37 0.05 10.50 15.50
C PRO A 37 -0.86 9.27 15.35
N GLU A 38 -2.17 9.44 15.41
CA GLU A 38 -3.15 8.36 15.22
C GLU A 38 -3.13 7.79 13.80
N ASP A 39 -2.96 8.65 12.78
CA ASP A 39 -2.89 8.21 11.38
C ASP A 39 -1.60 7.44 11.13
N LEU A 40 -0.49 7.91 11.70
CA LEU A 40 0.80 7.21 11.67
C LEU A 40 0.72 5.83 12.33
N GLU A 41 0.06 5.71 13.48
CA GLU A 41 -0.11 4.41 14.15
C GLU A 41 -0.94 3.43 13.30
N ARG A 42 -1.97 3.91 12.59
CA ARG A 42 -2.77 3.08 11.69
C ARG A 42 -1.96 2.61 10.50
N GLU A 43 -1.20 3.50 9.87
CA GLU A 43 -0.31 3.18 8.75
C GLU A 43 0.77 2.18 9.15
N LEU A 44 1.40 2.39 10.32
CA LEU A 44 2.42 1.48 10.84
C LEU A 44 1.84 0.08 11.11
N LYS A 45 0.68 -0.02 11.77
CA LYS A 45 0.02 -1.32 12.00
C LYS A 45 -0.30 -2.03 10.71
N ARG A 46 -0.81 -1.32 9.70
CA ARG A 46 -1.11 -1.89 8.39
C ARG A 46 0.16 -2.39 7.70
N SER A 47 1.24 -1.60 7.76
CA SER A 47 2.54 -1.98 7.18
C SER A 47 3.12 -3.24 7.85
N GLU A 48 2.99 -3.34 9.18
CA GLU A 48 3.45 -4.50 9.96
C GLU A 48 2.69 -5.77 9.56
N GLN A 49 1.37 -5.68 9.43
CA GLN A 49 0.52 -6.79 8.99
C GLN A 49 0.87 -7.28 7.59
N LEU A 50 1.11 -6.35 6.66
CA LEU A 50 1.50 -6.69 5.28
C LEU A 50 2.88 -7.32 5.21
N ALA A 51 3.84 -6.82 6.00
CA ALA A 51 5.17 -7.40 6.09
C ALA A 51 5.14 -8.83 6.66
N GLU A 52 4.29 -9.08 7.66
CA GLU A 52 4.10 -10.42 8.22
C GLU A 52 3.47 -11.36 7.18
N VAL A 53 2.43 -10.91 6.46
CA VAL A 53 1.82 -11.71 5.38
C VAL A 53 2.82 -12.01 4.28
N LYS A 54 3.62 -11.02 3.85
CA LYS A 54 4.68 -11.23 2.87
C LYS A 54 5.68 -12.29 3.33
N PHE A 55 6.14 -12.18 4.57
CA PHE A 55 7.06 -13.15 5.16
C PHE A 55 6.47 -14.57 5.18
N ARG A 56 5.19 -14.72 5.57
CA ARG A 56 4.50 -16.01 5.57
C ARG A 56 4.35 -16.59 4.17
N ILE A 57 3.98 -15.76 3.17
CA ILE A 57 3.89 -16.21 1.78
C ILE A 57 5.25 -16.71 1.27
N GLU A 58 6.34 -16.03 1.63
CA GLU A 58 7.70 -16.40 1.23
C GLU A 58 8.23 -17.64 1.97
N THR A 59 7.79 -17.87 3.21
CA THR A 59 8.32 -18.93 4.09
C THR A 59 7.48 -20.21 4.05
N GLU A 60 6.16 -20.08 3.94
CA GLU A 60 5.19 -21.17 4.07
C GLU A 60 4.41 -21.37 2.75
N PRO A 61 4.74 -22.41 1.96
CA PRO A 61 4.06 -22.65 0.68
C PRO A 61 2.56 -22.97 0.87
N GLU A 62 2.17 -23.58 1.99
CA GLU A 62 0.76 -23.84 2.31
C GLU A 62 -0.05 -22.54 2.43
N THR A 63 0.54 -21.50 3.03
CA THR A 63 -0.12 -20.21 3.22
C THR A 63 -0.34 -19.50 1.88
N MET A 64 0.61 -19.64 0.96
CA MET A 64 0.49 -19.17 -0.41
C MET A 64 -0.62 -19.89 -1.17
N GLU A 65 -0.65 -21.23 -1.14
CA GLU A 65 -1.68 -22.03 -1.83
C GLU A 65 -3.09 -21.75 -1.30
N ARG A 66 -3.24 -21.59 0.02
CA ARG A 66 -4.53 -21.23 0.64
C ARG A 66 -5.02 -19.86 0.18
N LEU A 67 -4.13 -18.87 0.17
CA LEU A 67 -4.47 -17.53 -0.34
C LEU A 67 -4.85 -17.58 -1.81
N GLN A 68 -4.11 -18.33 -2.63
CA GLN A 68 -4.43 -18.52 -4.05
C GLN A 68 -5.81 -19.15 -4.23
N ASN A 69 -6.11 -20.24 -3.53
CA ASN A 69 -7.41 -20.91 -3.61
C ASN A 69 -8.56 -19.99 -3.16
N ARG A 70 -8.34 -19.21 -2.10
CA ARG A 70 -9.36 -18.27 -1.59
C ARG A 70 -9.62 -17.13 -2.57
N ILE A 71 -8.58 -16.59 -3.19
CA ILE A 71 -8.72 -15.57 -4.23
C ILE A 71 -9.38 -16.17 -5.46
N ALA A 72 -9.07 -17.41 -5.83
CA ALA A 72 -9.71 -18.10 -6.96
C ALA A 72 -11.23 -18.29 -6.71
N ASP A 73 -11.60 -18.76 -5.52
CA ASP A 73 -13.00 -18.86 -5.09
C ASP A 73 -13.74 -17.52 -5.17
N ASP A 74 -13.09 -16.43 -4.74
CA ASP A 74 -13.69 -15.10 -4.76
C ASP A 74 -13.76 -14.52 -6.18
N LEU A 75 -12.79 -14.83 -7.04
CA LEU A 75 -12.82 -14.49 -8.47
C LEU A 75 -13.97 -15.21 -9.19
N GLU A 76 -14.20 -16.49 -8.88
CA GLU A 76 -15.35 -17.24 -9.42
C GLU A 76 -16.69 -16.68 -8.93
N LYS A 77 -16.80 -16.32 -7.65
CA LYS A 77 -18.08 -15.87 -7.05
C LYS A 77 -18.44 -14.42 -7.38
N ARG A 78 -17.45 -13.52 -7.39
CA ARG A 78 -17.66 -12.06 -7.51
C ARG A 78 -17.19 -11.50 -8.84
N GLY A 79 -16.48 -12.29 -9.64
CA GLY A 79 -15.85 -11.85 -10.88
C GLY A 79 -14.57 -11.05 -10.64
N VAL A 80 -13.76 -10.94 -11.70
CA VAL A 80 -12.48 -10.20 -11.71
C VAL A 80 -12.67 -8.74 -11.25
N GLU A 81 -13.75 -8.10 -11.69
CA GLU A 81 -14.12 -6.73 -11.32
C GLU A 81 -14.48 -6.59 -9.83
N GLY A 82 -14.91 -7.66 -9.16
CA GLY A 82 -15.27 -7.64 -7.74
C GLY A 82 -14.08 -7.71 -6.79
N VAL A 83 -12.97 -8.32 -7.24
CA VAL A 83 -11.80 -8.63 -6.42
C VAL A 83 -10.60 -7.75 -6.75
N LEU A 84 -10.37 -7.51 -8.04
CA LEU A 84 -9.21 -6.76 -8.52
C LEU A 84 -9.56 -5.31 -8.79
N GLU A 85 -8.58 -4.43 -8.65
CA GLU A 85 -8.69 -3.05 -9.09
C GLU A 85 -8.71 -3.04 -10.63
N GLU A 86 -9.62 -2.27 -11.24
CA GLU A 86 -9.79 -2.22 -12.70
C GLU A 86 -8.56 -1.63 -13.39
N VAL A 87 -7.57 -2.47 -13.64
CA VAL A 87 -6.53 -2.23 -14.62
C VAL A 87 -7.05 -2.81 -15.93
N SER A 88 -6.91 -2.09 -17.03
CA SER A 88 -7.22 -2.58 -18.37
C SER A 88 -6.34 -3.78 -18.70
N LEU A 89 -6.76 -4.97 -18.27
CA LEU A 89 -6.00 -6.20 -18.44
C LEU A 89 -6.12 -6.69 -19.88
N PRO A 90 -5.01 -7.14 -20.50
CA PRO A 90 -5.07 -7.84 -21.78
C PRO A 90 -5.93 -9.11 -21.63
N GLU A 91 -6.65 -9.49 -22.69
CA GLU A 91 -7.57 -10.64 -22.67
C GLU A 91 -6.88 -11.94 -22.25
N SER A 92 -5.58 -12.10 -22.55
CA SER A 92 -4.76 -13.23 -22.09
C SER A 92 -4.60 -13.29 -20.58
N ALA A 93 -4.43 -12.15 -19.91
CA ALA A 93 -4.30 -12.08 -18.46
C ALA A 93 -5.65 -12.35 -17.78
N ARG A 94 -6.76 -11.85 -18.36
CA ARG A 94 -8.11 -12.17 -17.87
C ARG A 94 -8.40 -13.66 -17.92
N ALA A 95 -8.10 -14.31 -19.05
CA ALA A 95 -8.28 -15.75 -19.19
C ALA A 95 -7.43 -16.57 -18.21
N ALA A 96 -6.20 -16.14 -17.91
CA ALA A 96 -5.35 -16.80 -16.92
C ALA A 96 -5.89 -16.66 -15.49
N LEU A 97 -6.41 -15.48 -15.14
CA LEU A 97 -7.04 -15.21 -13.84
C LEU A 97 -8.33 -16.03 -13.64
N GLU A 98 -9.18 -16.11 -14.67
CA GLU A 98 -10.40 -16.92 -14.66
C GLU A 98 -10.11 -18.43 -14.56
N GLN A 99 -8.94 -18.87 -15.03
CA GLN A 99 -8.49 -20.27 -14.93
C GLN A 99 -7.79 -20.58 -13.59
N GLY A 100 -7.68 -19.61 -12.67
CA GLY A 100 -6.99 -19.79 -11.40
C GLY A 100 -5.46 -19.85 -11.51
N ARG A 101 -4.90 -19.55 -12.69
CA ARG A 101 -3.46 -19.61 -12.97
C ARG A 101 -2.79 -18.29 -12.65
N PHE A 102 -2.58 -18.06 -11.37
CA PHE A 102 -1.93 -16.85 -10.89
C PHE A 102 -1.14 -17.09 -9.61
N MET A 103 -0.14 -16.25 -9.40
CA MET A 103 0.66 -16.19 -8.18
C MET A 103 0.23 -15.00 -7.34
N VAL A 104 0.28 -15.15 -6.02
CA VAL A 104 -0.04 -14.08 -5.07
C VAL A 104 1.26 -13.54 -4.48
N SER A 105 1.43 -12.22 -4.51
CA SER A 105 2.58 -11.55 -3.88
C SER A 105 2.14 -10.26 -3.18
N VAL A 106 3.02 -9.72 -2.34
CA VAL A 106 2.83 -8.40 -1.73
C VAL A 106 3.84 -7.45 -2.36
N GLU A 107 3.34 -6.44 -3.06
CA GLU A 107 4.14 -5.45 -3.78
C GLU A 107 3.57 -4.04 -3.66
N ALA A 108 4.44 -3.05 -3.90
CA ALA A 108 4.05 -1.65 -3.90
C ALA A 108 3.06 -1.33 -5.01
N HIS A 109 1.93 -0.74 -4.64
CA HIS A 109 0.90 -0.29 -5.54
C HIS A 109 1.45 0.77 -6.52
N PRO A 110 1.15 0.68 -7.83
CA PRO A 110 1.75 1.56 -8.84
C PRO A 110 1.42 3.05 -8.65
N GLN A 111 0.28 3.37 -8.04
CA GLN A 111 -0.17 4.76 -7.86
C GLN A 111 0.10 5.32 -6.46
N THR A 112 -0.05 4.51 -5.42
CA THR A 112 0.03 4.96 -4.02
C THR A 112 1.39 4.66 -3.39
N GLN A 113 2.19 3.78 -4.01
CA GLN A 113 3.46 3.26 -3.47
C GLN A 113 3.33 2.55 -2.12
N GLU A 114 2.10 2.30 -1.67
CA GLU A 114 1.82 1.50 -0.48
C GLU A 114 1.88 0.02 -0.84
N ASP A 115 2.36 -0.81 0.07
CA ASP A 115 2.35 -2.25 -0.13
C ASP A 115 0.91 -2.76 -0.20
N THR A 116 0.63 -3.57 -1.22
CA THR A 116 -0.69 -4.14 -1.50
C THR A 116 -0.56 -5.59 -1.93
N LEU A 117 -1.63 -6.35 -1.75
CA LEU A 117 -1.71 -7.71 -2.24
C LEU A 117 -1.93 -7.65 -3.76
N VAL A 118 -1.04 -8.28 -4.51
CA VAL A 118 -1.01 -8.25 -5.97
C VAL A 118 -1.13 -9.68 -6.49
N VAL A 119 -1.92 -9.81 -7.55
CA VAL A 119 -2.08 -11.06 -8.29
C VAL A 119 -1.28 -10.97 -9.59
N LEU A 120 -0.50 -12.01 -9.86
CA LEU A 120 0.40 -12.15 -11.00
C LEU A 120 -0.10 -13.30 -11.88
N PRO A 121 -0.74 -13.05 -13.03
CA PRO A 121 -1.19 -14.11 -13.92
C PRO A 121 0.01 -14.88 -14.52
N GLU A 122 -0.09 -16.20 -14.57
CA GLU A 122 0.94 -17.05 -15.16
C GLU A 122 1.06 -16.77 -16.66
N GLY A 123 2.28 -16.45 -17.12
CA GLY A 123 2.58 -16.16 -18.53
C GLY A 123 2.82 -14.69 -18.84
N ASN A 124 2.42 -13.75 -17.97
CA ASN A 124 2.80 -12.34 -18.09
C ASN A 124 3.10 -11.69 -16.73
N ILE A 125 4.36 -11.76 -16.30
CA ILE A 125 4.85 -11.22 -15.01
C ILE A 125 4.75 -9.68 -14.96
N GLN A 126 4.52 -9.02 -16.10
CA GLN A 126 4.35 -7.56 -16.16
C GLN A 126 2.96 -7.09 -15.72
N ASP A 127 1.94 -7.96 -15.79
CA ASP A 127 0.55 -7.61 -15.46
C ASP A 127 0.29 -7.79 -13.96
N LYS A 128 0.93 -6.95 -13.16
CA LYS A 128 0.71 -6.87 -11.72
C LYS A 128 -0.66 -6.26 -11.45
N VAL A 129 -1.60 -7.07 -10.95
CA VAL A 129 -2.96 -6.60 -10.68
C VAL A 129 -3.19 -6.45 -9.18
N PRO A 130 -3.32 -5.22 -8.67
CA PRO A 130 -3.59 -5.02 -7.26
C PRO A 130 -5.02 -5.48 -6.90
N VAL A 131 -5.15 -6.08 -5.74
CA VAL A 131 -6.43 -6.47 -5.14
C VAL A 131 -7.07 -5.23 -4.51
N LYS A 132 -8.40 -5.12 -4.62
CA LYS A 132 -9.14 -4.03 -3.99
C LYS A 132 -8.85 -3.95 -2.48
N PRO A 133 -8.69 -2.75 -1.90
CA PRO A 133 -8.33 -2.58 -0.49
C PRO A 133 -9.22 -3.36 0.48
N ALA A 134 -10.55 -3.35 0.25
CA ALA A 134 -11.52 -4.04 1.09
C ALA A 134 -11.33 -5.58 1.10
N MET A 135 -10.92 -6.15 -0.03
CA MET A 135 -10.65 -7.58 -0.14
C MET A 135 -9.27 -7.92 0.44
N SER A 136 -8.28 -7.05 0.19
CA SER A 136 -6.93 -7.17 0.76
C SER A 136 -6.98 -7.26 2.28
N GLU A 137 -7.74 -6.41 2.96
CA GLU A 137 -7.88 -6.46 4.43
C GLU A 137 -8.47 -7.79 4.91
N THR A 138 -9.47 -8.31 4.19
CA THR A 138 -10.11 -9.59 4.52
C THR A 138 -9.12 -10.75 4.40
N TYR A 139 -8.28 -10.75 3.36
CA TYR A 139 -7.25 -11.77 3.16
C TYR A 139 -6.14 -11.69 4.20
N ILE A 140 -5.64 -10.48 4.48
CA ILE A 140 -4.62 -10.24 5.51
C ILE A 140 -5.11 -10.73 6.86
N GLN A 141 -6.32 -10.37 7.26
CA GLN A 141 -6.90 -10.83 8.53
C GLN A 141 -6.99 -12.34 8.60
N SER A 142 -7.40 -13.00 7.51
CA SER A 142 -7.53 -14.46 7.51
C SER A 142 -6.21 -15.20 7.72
N VAL A 143 -5.11 -14.66 7.19
CA VAL A 143 -3.78 -15.23 7.39
C VAL A 143 -3.30 -14.98 8.83
N LEU A 144 -3.55 -13.80 9.37
CA LEU A 144 -3.06 -13.40 10.70
C LEU A 144 -3.86 -13.99 11.87
N THR A 145 -5.16 -14.30 11.67
CA THR A 145 -6.01 -14.92 12.71
C THR A 145 -5.85 -16.42 12.84
N GLU A 146 -5.23 -17.08 11.86
CA GLU A 146 -4.80 -18.47 11.98
C GLU A 146 -3.55 -18.53 12.89
N LYS A 147 -3.79 -18.79 14.18
CA LYS A 147 -2.82 -19.24 15.18
C LYS A 147 -3.18 -20.64 15.65
#